data_AF-A0AAV5XMM1-F1
#
_entry.id   AF-A0AAV5XMM1-F1
#
_cell.length_a   1.000
_cell.length_b   1.000
_cell.length_c   1.000
_cell.angle_alpha   90.00
_cell.angle_beta   90.00
_cell.angle_gamma   90.00
#
_symmetry.space_group_name_H-M   'P 1'
#
loop_
_entity.id
_entity.type
_entity.pdbx_description
1 polymer ?
#
loop_
_entity_poly.entity_id
_entity_poly.type
_entity_poly.pdbx_seq_one_letter_code
_entity_poly.pdbx_strand_id
1 'polypeptide(L)' 'MGTLKKLFVGSPLATAQARHERLSKTSALAVFSSDALSSVAYATEEILLILVQAGSAALAYSIPIGVAIALLIAVVV' A
#
# COMPACT_ATOMS: atom_id res chain seq x y z
N MET A 1 16.66 -30.00 -0.39
CA MET A 1 16.09 -28.75 0.16
C MET A 1 14.75 -28.32 -0.47
N GLY A 2 14.18 -29.02 -1.46
CA GLY A 2 12.97 -28.55 -2.17
C GLY A 2 11.62 -29.02 -1.60
N THR A 3 11.58 -30.20 -0.96
CA THR A 3 10.33 -30.85 -0.54
C THR A 3 9.74 -30.25 0.74
N LEU A 4 10.60 -29.93 1.71
CA LEU A 4 10.18 -29.26 2.96
C LEU A 4 9.55 -27.89 2.67
N LYS A 5 10.19 -27.07 1.82
CA LYS A 5 9.68 -25.74 1.47
C LYS A 5 8.33 -25.80 0.76
N LYS A 6 8.10 -26.79 -0.10
CA LYS A 6 6.81 -27.01 -0.77
C LYS A 6 5.70 -27.44 0.20
N LEU A 7 6.03 -28.15 1.28
CA LEU A 7 5.05 -28.55 2.29
C LEU A 7 4.57 -27.34 3.12
N PHE A 8 5.46 -26.39 3.40
CA PHE A 8 5.13 -25.20 4.19
C PHE A 8 4.54 -24.03 3.38
N VAL A 9 5.01 -23.81 2.15
CA VAL A 9 4.65 -22.63 1.34
C VAL A 9 3.70 -22.96 0.17
N GLY A 10 3.51 -24.26 -0.13
CA GLY A 10 2.70 -24.71 -1.26
C GLY A 10 3.47 -24.72 -2.59
N SER A 11 2.81 -25.23 -3.64
CA SER A 11 3.38 -25.24 -4.99
C SER A 11 3.21 -23.86 -5.65
N PRO A 12 4.26 -23.31 -6.29
CA PRO A 12 4.14 -22.03 -7.00
C PRO A 12 3.06 -22.12 -8.07
N LEU A 13 2.23 -21.10 -8.19
CA LEU A 13 1.20 -21.03 -9.21
C LEU A 13 1.84 -21.08 -10.60
N ALA A 14 1.46 -22.09 -11.38
CA ALA A 14 1.88 -22.19 -12.77
C ALA A 14 1.33 -20.97 -13.53
N THR A 15 2.18 -20.36 -14.35
CA THR A 15 1.94 -19.10 -15.09
C THR A 15 0.67 -19.12 -15.96
N ALA A 16 0.14 -20.31 -16.26
CA ALA A 16 -1.15 -20.49 -16.94
C ALA A 16 -2.38 -20.22 -16.03
N GLN A 17 -2.33 -20.60 -14.75
CA GLN A 17 -3.37 -20.30 -13.76
C GLN A 17 -3.40 -18.81 -13.36
N ALA A 18 -2.27 -18.10 -13.47
CA ALA A 18 -2.17 -16.67 -13.18
C ALA A 18 -3.08 -15.79 -14.07
N ARG A 19 -3.54 -16.30 -15.24
CA ARG A 19 -4.52 -15.59 -16.07
C ARG A 19 -5.95 -15.64 -15.53
N HIS A 20 -6.30 -16.68 -14.76
CA HIS A 20 -7.61 -16.82 -14.12
C HIS A 20 -7.65 -16.17 -12.72
N GLU A 21 -6.50 -15.92 -12.10
CA GLU A 21 -6.37 -15.15 -10.85
C GLU A 21 -6.24 -13.63 -11.06
N ARG A 22 -6.27 -13.14 -12.30
CA ARG A 22 -6.31 -11.70 -12.55
C ARG A 22 -7.59 -11.12 -11.98
N LEU A 23 -7.46 -10.42 -10.85
CA LEU A 23 -8.54 -9.64 -10.27
C LEU A 23 -9.14 -8.75 -11.35
N SER A 24 -10.47 -8.76 -11.45
CA SER A 24 -11.19 -7.79 -12.27
C SER A 24 -10.79 -6.38 -11.82
N LYS A 25 -10.90 -5.38 -12.70
CA LYS A 25 -10.52 -3.99 -12.34
C LYS A 25 -11.19 -3.52 -11.04
N THR A 26 -12.43 -3.94 -10.79
CA THR A 26 -13.16 -3.60 -9.57
C THR A 26 -12.61 -4.32 -8.33
N SER A 27 -12.30 -5.62 -8.42
CA SER A 27 -11.71 -6.37 -7.31
C SER A 27 -10.26 -5.94 -7.03
N ALA A 28 -9.49 -5.63 -8.08
CA ALA A 28 -8.14 -5.09 -7.95
C ALA A 28 -8.17 -3.73 -7.23
N LEU A 29 -9.05 -2.82 -7.69
CA LEU A 29 -9.25 -1.52 -7.05
C LEU A 29 -9.63 -1.65 -5.57
N ALA A 30 -10.55 -2.56 -5.23
CA ALA A 30 -10.97 -2.79 -3.85
C ALA A 30 -9.81 -3.29 -2.95
N VAL A 31 -9.00 -4.23 -3.45
CA VAL A 31 -7.85 -4.76 -2.72
C VAL A 31 -6.77 -3.69 -2.51
N PHE A 32 -6.37 -2.99 -3.57
CA PHE A 32 -5.35 -1.94 -3.48
C PHE A 32 -5.82 -0.74 -2.64
N SER A 33 -7.10 -0.38 -2.72
CA SER A 33 -7.68 0.67 -1.87
C SER A 33 -7.73 0.27 -0.40
N SER A 34 -8.00 -1.00 -0.09
CA SER A 34 -8.03 -1.48 1.30
C SER A 34 -6.65 -1.43 1.97
N ASP A 35 -5.59 -1.75 1.22
CA ASP A 35 -4.20 -1.65 1.68
C ASP A 35 -3.80 -0.20 1.93
N ALA A 36 -4.06 0.68 0.96
CA ALA A 36 -3.81 2.10 1.09
C ALA A 36 -4.58 2.73 2.26
N LEU A 37 -5.89 2.48 2.37
CA LEU A 37 -6.76 3.05 3.42
C LEU A 37 -6.30 2.62 4.83
N SER A 38 -5.90 1.36 5.00
CA SER A 38 -5.35 0.87 6.26
C SER A 38 -4.07 1.62 6.66
N SER A 39 -3.23 2.02 5.70
CA SER A 39 -1.99 2.73 6.00
C SER A 39 -2.20 4.21 6.30
N VAL A 40 -3.16 4.90 5.64
CA VAL A 40 -3.44 6.33 5.91
C VAL A 40 -4.26 6.58 7.17
N ALA A 41 -4.99 5.60 7.69
CA ALA A 41 -5.79 5.78 8.91
C ALA A 41 -4.98 6.22 10.14
N TYR A 42 -3.72 5.79 10.23
CA TYR A 42 -2.80 6.18 11.31
C TYR A 42 -1.66 7.09 10.83
N ALA A 43 -1.29 7.04 9.54
CA ALA A 43 -0.16 7.81 9.03
C ALA A 43 -0.35 9.33 9.09
N THR A 44 -1.58 9.84 8.92
CA THR A 44 -1.84 11.29 8.97
C THR A 44 -1.48 11.88 10.33
N GLU A 45 -1.85 11.22 11.43
CA GLU A 45 -1.55 11.70 12.77
C GLU A 45 -0.05 11.60 13.10
N GLU A 46 0.60 10.49 12.74
CA GLU A 46 2.05 10.32 12.89
C GLU A 46 2.86 11.37 12.11
N ILE A 47 2.48 11.67 10.87
CA ILE A 47 3.13 12.70 10.06
C ILE A 47 3.05 14.05 10.77
N LEU A 48 1.87 14.43 11.26
CA LEU A 48 1.69 15.69 11.97
C LEU A 48 2.50 15.72 13.28
N LEU A 49 2.51 14.62 14.03
CA LEU A 49 3.30 14.50 15.27
C LEU A 49 4.79 14.73 15.04
N ILE A 50 5.34 14.13 13.98
CA ILE A 50 6.75 14.29 13.59
C ILE A 50 7.02 15.72 13.12
N LEU A 51 6.13 16.30 12.30
CA LEU A 51 6.29 17.68 11.84
C LEU A 51 6.24 18.68 13.00
N VAL A 52 5.34 18.48 13.97
CA VAL A 52 5.28 19.32 15.18
C VAL A 52 6.58 19.20 15.99
N GLN A 53 7.12 17.99 16.15
CA GLN A 53 8.42 17.79 16.80
C GLN A 53 9.57 18.45 16.05
N ALA A 54 9.53 18.48 14.72
CA ALA A 54 10.50 19.18 13.88
C ALA A 54 10.35 20.72 13.96
N GLY A 55 9.24 21.22 14.49
CA GLY A 55 8.95 22.63 14.73
C GLY A 55 7.75 23.14 13.91
N SER A 56 7.10 24.19 14.40
CA SER A 56 5.86 24.72 13.81
C SER A 56 6.00 25.15 12.34
N ALA A 57 7.18 25.59 11.91
CA ALA A 57 7.46 25.91 10.51
C ALA A 57 7.37 24.69 9.59
N ALA A 58 7.64 23.48 10.11
CA ALA A 58 7.58 22.24 9.34
C ALA A 58 6.14 21.83 9.00
N LEU A 59 5.13 22.33 9.71
CA LEU A 59 3.72 22.10 9.37
C LEU A 59 3.35 22.59 7.98
N ALA A 60 4.08 23.55 7.41
CA ALA A 60 3.90 23.98 6.03
C ALA A 60 4.15 22.84 5.02
N TYR A 61 4.94 21.81 5.40
CA TYR A 61 5.15 20.62 4.58
C TYR A 61 3.98 19.62 4.59
N SER A 62 2.99 19.78 5.47
CA SER A 62 1.82 18.88 5.51
C SER A 62 1.07 18.84 4.19
N ILE A 63 0.86 19.99 3.54
CA ILE A 63 0.18 20.11 2.25
C ILE A 63 0.97 19.42 1.12
N PRO A 64 2.26 19.73 0.85
CA PRO A 64 3.00 19.05 -0.21
C PRO A 64 3.18 17.55 0.05
N ILE A 65 3.31 17.11 1.31
CA ILE A 65 3.31 15.68 1.65
C ILE A 65 1.98 15.03 1.29
N GLY A 66 0.86 15.67 1.66
CA GLY A 66 -0.48 15.20 1.30
C GLY A 66 -0.70 15.10 -0.21
N VAL A 67 -0.23 16.09 -0.98
CA VAL A 67 -0.28 16.05 -2.45
C VAL A 67 0.56 14.90 -3.00
N ALA A 68 1.77 14.68 -2.47
CA ALA A 68 2.63 13.56 -2.88
C ALA A 68 1.96 12.20 -2.62
N ILE A 69 1.32 12.03 -1.46
CA ILE A 69 0.55 10.81 -1.12
C ILE A 69 -0.63 10.64 -2.07
N ALA A 70 -1.39 11.70 -2.35
CA ALA A 70 -2.53 11.65 -3.27
C ALA A 70 -2.10 11.24 -4.70
N LEU A 71 -0.99 11.78 -5.19
CA LEU A 71 -0.40 11.39 -6.48
C LEU A 71 0.05 9.93 -6.49
N LEU A 72 0.69 9.47 -5.41
CA LEU A 72 1.09 8.07 -5.27
C LEU A 72 -0.13 7.14 -5.32
N ILE A 73 -1.19 7.45 -4.56
CA ILE A 73 -2.44 6.68 -4.59
C ILE A 73 -3.00 6.66 -6.01
N ALA A 74 -3.09 7.80 -6.69
CA ALA A 74 -3.60 7.89 -8.06
C ALA A 74 -2.82 7.06 -9.09
N VAL A 75 -1.56 6.71 -8.83
CA VAL A 75 -0.75 5.81 -9.68
C VAL A 75 -1.01 4.33 -9.34
N VAL A 76 -1.28 4.03 -8.07
CA VAL A 76 -1.45 2.66 -7.57
C VAL A 76 -2.84 2.09 -7.87
N VAL A 77 -3.89 2.92 -7.77
CA VAL A 77 -5.27 2.53 -8.13
C VAL A 77 -5.54 2.64 -9.62
#